data_AF-A0A1Q6YJ55-F1
#
_entry.id   AF-A0A1Q6YJ55-F1
#
_cell.length_a   1.000
_cell.length_b   1.000
_cell.length_c   1.000
_cell.angle_alpha   90.00
_cell.angle_beta   90.00
_cell.angle_gamma   90.00
#
_symmetry.space_group_name_H-M   'P 1'
#
loop_
_entity.id
_entity.type
_entity.pdbx_description
1 polymer ?
#
loop_
_entity_poly.entity_id
_entity_poly.type
_entity_poly.pdbx_seq_one_letter_code
_entity_poly.pdbx_strand_id
1 'polypeptide(L)'
;MSDDNDTYLKKTPISTVRFGIGKEIRLYIDELAVTGQEEDQEIRIALEAIKRLILVPGDPNPAKLVLMADLDDDTTIILAEGMSNARDFRAMLPHLIELSPDLQLDPPDMGEQLRQALNNRRAWALTCYGTILLICVSLYLLYLVVAFIGSHH
;
A
#
# COMPACT_ATOMS: atom_id res chain seq x y z
N MET A 1 -39.49 22.19 20.91
CA MET A 1 -38.94 22.62 19.61
C MET A 1 -37.60 21.94 19.50
N SER A 2 -37.52 20.97 18.59
CA SER A 2 -36.35 20.13 18.33
C SER A 2 -35.19 20.97 17.83
N ASP A 3 -34.02 20.84 18.45
CA ASP A 3 -32.76 21.01 17.74
C ASP A 3 -32.17 19.62 17.60
N ASP A 4 -32.49 19.05 16.45
CA ASP A 4 -32.02 17.77 15.94
C ASP A 4 -30.53 17.81 15.60
N ASN A 5 -29.98 16.62 15.66
CA ASN A 5 -28.96 16.07 14.78
C ASN A 5 -27.49 16.42 14.97
N ASP A 6 -26.81 15.34 15.35
CA ASP A 6 -25.51 14.95 14.81
C ASP A 6 -24.37 15.85 15.23
N THR A 7 -24.08 15.68 16.51
CA THR A 7 -22.72 15.26 16.85
C THR A 7 -22.30 14.16 15.87
N TYR A 8 -21.68 14.56 14.75
CA TYR A 8 -20.73 13.75 14.01
C TYR A 8 -19.68 13.30 15.03
N LEU A 9 -19.99 12.24 15.77
CA LEU A 9 -19.01 11.38 16.40
C LEU A 9 -18.10 11.00 15.24
N LYS A 10 -16.99 11.74 15.07
CA LYS A 10 -15.93 11.38 14.12
C LYS A 10 -15.55 9.97 14.51
N LYS A 11 -16.12 8.97 13.82
CA LYS A 11 -15.74 7.58 13.97
C LYS A 11 -14.22 7.58 13.82
N THR A 12 -13.52 7.09 14.84
CA THR A 12 -12.07 6.98 14.76
C THR A 12 -11.76 5.75 13.93
N PRO A 13 -10.94 5.84 12.88
CA PRO A 13 -10.58 4.67 12.11
C PRO A 13 -9.76 3.70 12.97
N ILE A 14 -10.07 2.41 12.87
CA ILE A 14 -9.36 1.31 13.54
C ILE A 14 -7.97 1.16 12.92
N SER A 15 -7.89 1.30 11.60
CA SER A 15 -6.64 1.24 10.86
C SER A 15 -6.65 2.23 9.70
N THR A 16 -5.50 2.81 9.39
CA THR A 16 -5.33 3.74 8.27
C THR A 16 -4.09 3.36 7.47
N VAL A 17 -4.25 3.27 6.16
CA VAL A 17 -3.20 2.91 5.21
C VAL A 17 -3.01 4.06 4.24
N ARG A 18 -1.85 4.71 4.32
CA ARG A 18 -1.44 5.73 3.35
C ARG A 18 -0.77 5.07 2.18
N PHE A 19 -1.36 5.19 0.98
CA PHE A 19 -0.90 4.45 -0.20
C PHE A 19 -0.41 5.33 -1.35
N GLY A 20 -0.62 6.65 -1.26
CA GLY A 20 -0.14 7.67 -2.19
C GLY A 20 -0.12 9.05 -1.54
N ILE A 21 0.28 10.07 -2.30
CA ILE A 21 0.22 11.46 -1.83
C ILE A 21 -1.26 11.84 -1.71
N GLY A 22 -1.70 12.18 -0.50
CA GLY A 22 -3.09 12.53 -0.23
C GLY A 22 -4.09 11.37 -0.39
N LYS A 23 -3.65 10.12 -0.59
CA LYS A 23 -4.53 8.95 -0.75
C LYS A 23 -4.43 8.01 0.47
N GLU A 24 -5.56 7.76 1.13
CA GLU A 24 -5.66 6.96 2.35
C GLU A 24 -6.84 5.98 2.31
N ILE A 25 -6.61 4.73 2.73
CA ILE A 25 -7.66 3.75 3.07
C ILE A 25 -7.85 3.80 4.59
N ARG A 26 -9.08 3.93 5.04
CA ARG A 26 -9.46 3.97 6.46
C ARG A 26 -10.46 2.86 6.72
N LEU A 27 -10.10 1.98 7.65
CA LEU A 27 -10.98 0.93 8.14
C LEU A 27 -11.71 1.44 9.38
N TYR A 28 -13.03 1.46 9.33
CA TYR A 28 -13.89 1.64 10.49
C TYR A 28 -14.52 0.30 10.87
N ILE A 29 -15.35 0.28 11.91
CA ILE A 29 -15.93 -0.94 12.44
C ILE A 29 -16.93 -1.60 11.47
N ASP A 30 -17.62 -0.77 10.69
CA ASP A 30 -18.72 -1.15 9.80
C ASP A 30 -18.48 -0.74 8.35
N GLU A 31 -17.50 0.12 8.08
CA GLU A 31 -17.24 0.66 6.74
C GLU A 31 -15.75 0.70 6.40
N LEU A 32 -15.45 0.54 5.11
CA LEU A 32 -14.16 0.81 4.51
C LEU A 32 -14.29 2.10 3.70
N ALA A 33 -13.51 3.11 4.07
CA ALA A 33 -13.45 4.37 3.33
C ALA A 33 -12.13 4.49 2.58
N VAL A 34 -12.18 4.96 1.35
CA VAL A 34 -11.01 5.39 0.59
C VAL A 34 -11.15 6.85 0.25
N THR A 35 -10.11 7.61 0.56
CA THR A 35 -10.05 9.05 0.34
C THR A 35 -8.88 9.38 -0.56
N GLY A 36 -9.10 10.23 -1.57
CA GLY A 36 -8.07 10.80 -2.43
C GLY A 36 -8.18 12.32 -2.46
N GLN A 37 -7.25 13.02 -1.80
CA GLN A 37 -7.27 14.49 -1.71
C GLN A 37 -7.11 15.20 -3.06
N GLU A 38 -6.45 14.58 -4.03
CA GLU A 38 -6.29 15.17 -5.38
C GLU A 38 -7.53 15.02 -6.26
N GLU A 39 -8.42 14.05 -5.97
CA GLU A 39 -9.57 13.69 -6.81
C GLU A 39 -10.91 14.13 -6.19
N ASP A 40 -10.91 14.73 -4.99
CA ASP A 40 -12.10 14.99 -4.15
C ASP A 40 -13.02 13.75 -4.05
N GLN A 41 -12.41 12.56 -4.16
CA GLN A 41 -13.11 11.28 -4.12
C GLN A 41 -13.02 10.73 -2.71
N GLU A 42 -14.20 10.57 -2.11
CA GLU A 42 -14.40 9.76 -0.92
C GLU A 42 -15.37 8.63 -1.27
N ILE A 43 -14.83 7.42 -1.34
CA ILE A 43 -15.62 6.20 -1.53
C ILE A 43 -15.79 5.59 -0.15
N ARG A 44 -17.03 5.39 0.30
CA ARG A 44 -17.35 4.66 1.54
C ARG A 44 -18.21 3.47 1.20
N ILE A 45 -17.80 2.30 1.66
CA ILE A 45 -18.49 1.05 1.42
C ILE A 45 -18.71 0.36 2.76
N ALA A 46 -19.93 -0.08 3.03
CA ALA A 46 -20.21 -0.90 4.20
C ALA A 46 -19.48 -2.24 4.06
N LEU A 47 -18.82 -2.71 5.13
CA LEU A 47 -18.05 -3.97 5.11
C LEU A 47 -18.95 -5.18 4.81
N GLU A 48 -20.22 -5.12 5.21
CA GLU A 48 -21.23 -6.14 4.92
C GLU A 48 -21.58 -6.24 3.43
N ALA A 49 -21.45 -5.15 2.68
CA ALA A 49 -21.70 -5.12 1.24
C ALA A 49 -20.50 -5.67 0.45
N ILE A 50 -19.32 -5.81 1.07
CA ILE A 50 -18.13 -6.32 0.40
C ILE A 50 -18.12 -7.84 0.46
N LYS A 51 -18.35 -8.48 -0.69
CA LYS A 51 -18.29 -9.93 -0.86
C LYS A 51 -16.86 -10.42 -1.00
N ARG A 52 -16.02 -9.69 -1.74
CA ARG A 52 -14.64 -10.08 -2.03
C ARG A 52 -13.72 -8.88 -2.19
N LEU A 53 -12.53 -8.93 -1.59
CA LEU A 53 -11.44 -8.02 -1.90
C LEU A 53 -10.49 -8.66 -2.91
N ILE A 54 -10.24 -7.96 -4.01
CA ILE A 54 -9.33 -8.40 -5.07
C ILE A 54 -8.07 -7.52 -5.04
N LEU A 55 -6.90 -8.16 -5.02
CA LEU A 55 -5.61 -7.49 -5.09
C LEU A 55 -4.85 -7.95 -6.32
N VAL A 56 -4.59 -7.04 -7.25
CA VAL A 56 -3.84 -7.31 -8.48
C VAL A 56 -2.62 -6.39 -8.62
N PRO A 57 -1.56 -6.83 -9.34
CA PRO A 57 -0.50 -5.92 -9.76
C PRO A 57 -1.06 -4.85 -10.70
N GLY A 58 -0.62 -3.61 -10.55
CA GLY A 58 -0.98 -2.51 -11.43
C GLY A 58 -0.20 -2.52 -12.75
N ASP A 59 -0.79 -1.90 -13.77
CA ASP A 59 -0.23 -1.70 -15.10
C ASP A 59 0.11 -0.21 -15.27
N PRO A 60 1.33 0.20 -15.74
CA PRO A 60 2.47 -0.62 -16.18
C PRO A 60 3.47 -0.98 -15.09
N ASN A 61 3.19 -0.59 -13.84
CA ASN A 61 4.13 -0.80 -12.75
C ASN A 61 3.61 -1.87 -11.78
N PRO A 62 4.07 -3.13 -11.88
CA PRO A 62 3.61 -4.22 -11.01
C PRO A 62 3.99 -4.02 -9.54
N ALA A 63 4.88 -3.08 -9.21
CA ALA A 63 5.19 -2.71 -7.83
C ALA A 63 4.11 -1.82 -7.19
N LYS A 64 3.18 -1.30 -7.99
CA LYS A 64 2.02 -0.54 -7.55
C LYS A 64 0.80 -1.45 -7.61
N LEU A 65 0.22 -1.78 -6.48
CA LEU A 65 -0.92 -2.71 -6.43
C LEU A 65 -2.24 -1.97 -6.71
N VAL A 66 -3.22 -2.70 -7.21
CA VAL A 66 -4.60 -2.23 -7.36
C VAL A 66 -5.49 -3.05 -6.45
N LEU A 67 -6.23 -2.37 -5.57
CA LEU A 67 -7.21 -2.97 -4.68
C LEU A 67 -8.60 -2.70 -5.25
N MET A 68 -9.39 -3.76 -5.38
CA MET A 68 -10.77 -3.72 -5.82
C MET A 68 -11.66 -4.43 -4.81
N ALA A 69 -12.93 -4.08 -4.77
CA ALA A 69 -13.96 -4.75 -4.00
C ALA A 69 -15.07 -5.21 -4.95
N ASP A 70 -15.38 -6.50 -4.94
CA ASP A 70 -16.64 -6.99 -5.45
C ASP A 70 -17.69 -6.86 -4.36
N LEU A 71 -18.78 -6.22 -4.73
CA LEU A 71 -19.95 -6.06 -3.88
C LEU A 71 -20.90 -7.24 -4.00
N ASP A 72 -21.86 -7.29 -3.09
CA ASP A 72 -22.96 -8.24 -3.06
C ASP A 72 -23.90 -8.12 -4.28
N ASP A 73 -23.97 -6.93 -4.89
CA ASP A 73 -24.71 -6.66 -6.13
C ASP A 73 -23.95 -7.03 -7.42
N ASP A 74 -22.85 -7.77 -7.30
CA ASP A 74 -21.93 -8.17 -8.38
C ASP A 74 -21.24 -6.98 -9.09
N THR A 75 -21.25 -5.78 -8.50
CA THR A 75 -20.45 -4.64 -8.97
C THR A 75 -19.03 -4.73 -8.44
N THR A 76 -18.03 -4.56 -9.31
CA THR A 76 -16.63 -4.40 -8.92
C THR A 76 -16.26 -2.92 -8.87
N ILE A 77 -15.82 -2.44 -7.71
CA ILE A 77 -15.35 -1.07 -7.50
C ILE A 77 -13.84 -1.07 -7.27
N ILE A 78 -13.13 -0.18 -7.97
CA ILE A 78 -11.72 0.05 -7.72
C ILE A 78 -11.60 0.93 -6.47
N LEU A 79 -11.05 0.36 -5.40
CA LEU A 79 -10.87 1.04 -4.13
C LEU A 79 -9.60 1.89 -4.13
N ALA A 80 -8.48 1.30 -4.55
CA ALA A 80 -7.21 1.99 -4.54
C ALA A 80 -6.37 1.57 -5.74
N GLU A 81 -6.01 2.55 -6.58
CA GLU A 81 -5.01 2.36 -7.61
C GLU A 81 -3.65 2.84 -7.12
N GLY A 82 -2.59 2.16 -7.56
CA GLY A 82 -1.26 2.65 -7.31
C GLY A 82 -0.71 2.34 -5.92
N MET A 83 -1.32 1.41 -5.18
CA MET A 83 -1.00 1.14 -3.77
C MET A 83 0.47 0.74 -3.60
N SER A 84 1.24 1.64 -2.98
CA SER A 84 2.68 1.50 -2.79
C SER A 84 3.06 1.02 -1.38
N ASN A 85 2.11 1.08 -0.44
CA ASN A 85 2.31 0.75 0.97
C ASN A 85 1.65 -0.58 1.34
N ALA A 86 2.19 -1.66 0.76
CA ALA A 86 1.77 -3.03 1.05
C ALA A 86 1.96 -3.43 2.52
N ARG A 87 2.84 -2.74 3.25
CA ARG A 87 3.14 -3.03 4.67
C ARG A 87 1.95 -2.71 5.56
N ASP A 88 1.44 -1.49 5.45
CA ASP A 88 0.34 -1.05 6.31
C ASP A 88 -0.95 -1.75 5.91
N PHE A 89 -1.15 -2.01 4.60
CA PHE A 89 -2.29 -2.81 4.14
C PHE A 89 -2.26 -4.24 4.68
N ARG A 90 -1.08 -4.89 4.70
CA ARG A 90 -0.91 -6.21 5.34
C ARG A 90 -1.24 -6.19 6.83
N ALA A 91 -0.97 -5.08 7.53
CA ALA A 91 -1.33 -4.92 8.94
C ALA A 91 -2.84 -4.66 9.15
N MET A 92 -3.53 -4.12 8.14
CA MET A 92 -4.98 -3.92 8.14
C MET A 92 -5.77 -5.21 7.88
N LEU A 93 -5.23 -6.15 7.08
CA LEU A 93 -5.93 -7.39 6.69
C LEU A 93 -6.50 -8.20 7.87
N PRO A 94 -5.77 -8.45 8.98
CA PRO A 94 -6.33 -9.19 10.11
C PRO A 94 -7.58 -8.53 10.71
N HIS A 95 -7.59 -7.19 10.78
CA HIS A 95 -8.74 -6.44 11.28
C HIS A 95 -9.92 -6.50 10.31
N LEU A 96 -9.67 -6.50 9.00
CA LEU A 96 -10.73 -6.70 8.00
C LEU A 96 -11.40 -8.07 8.15
N ILE A 97 -10.61 -9.13 8.30
CA ILE A 97 -11.13 -10.50 8.47
C ILE A 97 -11.86 -10.67 9.81
N GLU A 98 -11.38 -9.99 10.87
CA GLU A 98 -12.04 -10.02 12.18
C GLU A 98 -13.41 -9.33 12.16
N LEU A 99 -13.53 -8.21 11.43
CA LEU A 99 -14.78 -7.46 11.31
C LEU A 99 -15.76 -8.08 10.31
N SER A 100 -15.25 -8.70 9.24
CA SER A 100 -16.05 -9.38 8.23
C SER A 100 -15.48 -10.78 7.96
N PRO A 101 -15.90 -11.80 8.73
CA PRO A 101 -15.37 -13.16 8.61
C PRO A 101 -15.79 -13.86 7.31
N ASP A 102 -16.89 -13.42 6.70
CA ASP A 102 -17.41 -13.95 5.43
C ASP A 102 -16.71 -13.34 4.20
N LEU A 103 -15.84 -12.35 4.40
CA LEU A 103 -15.11 -11.66 3.35
C LEU A 103 -14.15 -12.60 2.62
N GLN A 104 -14.32 -12.72 1.30
CA GLN A 104 -13.39 -13.48 0.47
C GLN A 104 -12.18 -12.62 0.07
N LEU A 105 -11.00 -13.21 0.13
CA LEU A 105 -9.78 -12.59 -0.39
C LEU A 105 -9.40 -13.27 -1.70
N ASP A 106 -9.16 -12.45 -2.73
CA ASP A 106 -8.61 -12.89 -4.00
C ASP A 106 -7.33 -12.08 -4.28
N PRO A 107 -6.16 -12.70 -4.20
CA PRO A 107 -5.92 -14.13 -3.98
C PRO A 107 -6.15 -14.54 -2.51
N PRO A 108 -6.46 -15.82 -2.22
CA PRO A 108 -6.75 -16.29 -0.86
C PRO A 108 -5.54 -16.18 0.08
N ASP A 109 -4.32 -16.16 -0.47
CA ASP A 109 -3.06 -15.96 0.23
C ASP A 109 -2.55 -14.51 0.15
N MET A 110 -3.45 -13.52 -0.01
CA MET A 110 -3.13 -12.09 -0.15
C MET A 110 -2.08 -11.60 0.86
N GLY A 111 -2.16 -12.04 2.12
CA GLY A 111 -1.21 -11.67 3.17
C GLY A 111 0.24 -12.13 2.90
N GLU A 112 0.41 -13.31 2.30
CA GLU A 112 1.71 -13.85 1.90
C GLU A 112 2.22 -13.17 0.63
N GLN A 113 1.34 -12.86 -0.33
CA GLN A 113 1.73 -12.11 -1.53
C GLN A 113 2.22 -10.71 -1.19
N LEU A 114 1.53 -10.00 -0.29
CA LEU A 114 1.98 -8.71 0.23
C LEU A 114 3.33 -8.84 0.96
N ARG A 115 3.55 -9.92 1.72
CA ARG A 115 4.83 -10.20 2.37
C ARG A 115 5.94 -10.42 1.34
N GLN A 116 5.69 -11.18 0.30
CA GLN A 116 6.65 -11.44 -0.77
C GLN A 116 6.97 -10.16 -1.56
N ALA A 117 5.97 -9.34 -1.86
CA ALA A 117 6.15 -8.04 -2.52
C ALA A 117 7.07 -7.11 -1.70
N LEU A 118 6.88 -7.06 -0.38
CA LEU A 118 7.74 -6.27 0.53
C LEU A 118 9.18 -6.80 0.56
N ASN A 119 9.36 -8.11 0.62
CA ASN A 119 10.69 -8.73 0.64
C ASN A 119 11.43 -8.50 -0.68
N ASN A 120 10.75 -8.66 -1.81
CA ASN A 120 11.34 -8.41 -3.13
C ASN A 120 11.78 -6.96 -3.29
N ARG A 121 10.95 -6.00 -2.85
CA ARG A 121 11.30 -4.57 -2.87
C ARG A 121 12.54 -4.28 -2.01
N ARG A 122 12.65 -4.88 -0.83
CA ARG A 122 13.81 -4.71 0.07
C ARG A 122 15.08 -5.29 -0.55
N ALA A 123 14.99 -6.48 -1.15
CA ALA A 123 16.13 -7.11 -1.82
C ALA A 123 16.63 -6.25 -2.99
N TRP A 124 15.73 -5.74 -3.82
CA TRP A 124 16.06 -4.84 -4.95
C TRP A 124 16.69 -3.52 -4.52
N ALA A 125 16.18 -2.91 -3.46
CA ALA A 125 16.79 -1.69 -2.92
C ALA A 125 18.21 -1.96 -2.44
N LEU A 126 18.42 -3.07 -1.73
CA LEU A 126 19.74 -3.44 -1.20
C LEU A 126 20.76 -3.68 -2.32
N THR A 127 20.37 -4.39 -3.39
CA THR A 127 21.26 -4.67 -4.52
C THR A 127 21.57 -3.41 -5.33
N CYS A 128 20.58 -2.54 -5.57
CA CYS A 128 20.78 -1.29 -6.30
C CYS A 128 21.69 -0.32 -5.54
N TYR A 129 21.39 -0.05 -4.26
CA TYR A 129 22.23 0.82 -3.43
C TYR A 129 23.63 0.23 -3.21
N GLY A 130 23.73 -1.08 -2.99
CA GLY A 130 25.00 -1.78 -2.83
C GLY A 130 25.89 -1.68 -4.07
N THR A 131 25.31 -1.82 -5.25
CA THR A 131 26.05 -1.73 -6.53
C THR A 131 26.56 -0.30 -6.77
N ILE A 132 25.73 0.72 -6.55
CA ILE A 132 26.14 2.12 -6.70
C ILE A 132 27.28 2.45 -5.74
N LEU A 133 27.15 2.07 -4.47
CA LEU A 133 28.19 2.29 -3.46
C LEU A 133 29.50 1.60 -3.84
N LEU A 134 29.42 0.35 -4.32
CA LEU A 134 30.60 -0.39 -4.78
C LEU A 134 31.30 0.31 -5.94
N ILE A 135 30.55 0.80 -6.94
CA ILE A 135 31.11 1.58 -8.05
C ILE A 135 31.82 2.84 -7.53
N CYS A 136 31.19 3.59 -6.62
CA CYS A 136 31.81 4.78 -6.02
C CYS A 136 33.12 4.45 -5.29
N VAL A 137 33.14 3.37 -4.50
CA VAL A 137 34.34 2.91 -3.79
C VAL A 137 35.43 2.47 -4.77
N SER A 138 35.08 1.73 -5.82
CA SER A 138 36.03 1.30 -6.85
C SER A 138 36.66 2.48 -7.58
N LEU A 139 35.87 3.49 -7.96
CA LEU A 139 36.38 4.70 -8.60
C LEU A 139 37.29 5.51 -7.67
N TYR A 140 36.94 5.59 -6.38
CA TYR A 140 37.78 6.26 -5.39
C TYR A 140 39.13 5.54 -5.19
N LEU A 141 39.13 4.21 -5.12
CA LEU A 141 40.37 3.44 -5.04
C LEU A 141 41.24 3.63 -6.30
N LEU A 142 40.63 3.62 -7.49
CA LEU A 142 41.33 3.92 -8.74
C LEU A 142 41.98 5.31 -8.72
N TYR A 143 41.24 6.32 -8.26
CA TYR A 143 41.77 7.67 -8.10
C TYR A 143 42.98 7.70 -7.14
N LEU A 144 42.90 7.04 -5.99
CA LEU A 144 44.02 6.97 -5.03
C LEU A 144 45.25 6.29 -5.65
N VAL A 145 45.06 5.21 -6.42
CA VAL A 145 46.17 4.53 -7.12
C VAL A 145 46.84 5.46 -8.14
N VAL A 146 46.04 6.14 -8.96
CA VAL A 146 46.55 7.10 -9.96
C VAL A 146 47.28 8.26 -9.27
N ALA A 147 46.70 8.84 -8.22
CA ALA A 147 47.31 9.92 -7.45
C ALA A 147 48.62 9.47 -6.79
N PHE A 148 48.68 8.26 -6.24
CA PHE A 148 49.88 7.70 -5.63
C PHE A 148 51.00 7.53 -6.66
N ILE A 149 50.72 6.94 -7.81
CA ILE A 149 51.68 6.80 -8.91
C ILE A 149 52.14 8.18 -9.40
N GLY A 150 51.22 9.11 -9.60
CA GLY A 150 51.53 10.47 -10.05
C GLY A 150 52.33 11.30 -9.04
N SER A 151 52.21 11.01 -7.74
CA SER A 151 53.00 11.66 -6.69
C SER A 151 54.44 11.11 -6.57
N HIS A 152 54.69 9.94 -7.14
CA HIS A 152 55.99 9.24 -7.10
C HIS A 152 56.79 9.35 -8.42
N HIS A 153 56.27 10.07 -9.42
CA HIS A 153 56.94 10.44 -10.68
C HIS A 153 57.29 11.93 -10.65
#